data_AF-A0A8X6W248-F1
#
_entry.id   AF-A0A8X6W248-F1
#
_cell.length_a   1.000
_cell.length_b   1.000
_cell.length_c   1.000
_cell.angle_alpha   90.00
_cell.angle_beta   90.00
_cell.angle_gamma   90.00
#
_symmetry.space_group_name_H-M   'P 1'
#
loop_
_entity.id
_entity.type
_entity.pdbx_description
1 polymer ?
#
loop_
_entity_poly.entity_id
_entity_poly.type
_entity_poly.pdbx_seq_one_letter_code
_entity_poly.pdbx_strand_id
1 'polypeptide(L)'
;MPPPIENPADCEVRAVIRLICAQDFKSVDIHHQISEVYCEIIMSDGMVRKWVRAFKDGHTNIHDEEQSRRSSVITDELIQKVDCKVKESRRFMISSLAEKFPAISRSVLYEILSERLNYRKFCSRWVQASGGKLL
;
A
#
# COMPACT_ATOMS: atom_id res chain seq x y z
N MET A 1 -22.07 -10.34 -37.36
CA MET A 1 -21.23 -9.61 -36.40
C MET A 1 -19.93 -10.37 -36.20
N PRO A 2 -18.78 -9.69 -36.07
CA PRO A 2 -17.56 -10.32 -35.58
C PRO A 2 -17.77 -10.87 -34.15
N PRO A 3 -17.02 -11.91 -33.74
CA PRO A 3 -17.16 -12.48 -32.41
C PRO A 3 -16.73 -11.47 -31.33
N PRO A 4 -17.39 -11.48 -30.16
CA PRO A 4 -16.98 -10.65 -29.02
C PRO A 4 -15.53 -10.96 -28.61
N ILE A 5 -14.81 -9.95 -28.14
CA ILE A 5 -13.47 -10.13 -27.59
C ILE A 5 -13.60 -10.79 -26.21
N GLU A 6 -13.02 -11.98 -26.08
CA GLU A 6 -12.98 -12.73 -24.82
C GLU A 6 -11.75 -12.33 -24.01
N ASN A 7 -11.93 -12.12 -22.69
CA ASN A 7 -10.86 -11.86 -21.73
C ASN A 7 -9.91 -10.68 -22.06
N PRO A 8 -10.43 -9.46 -22.32
CA PRO A 8 -9.60 -8.27 -22.40
C PRO A 8 -9.00 -7.93 -21.03
N ALA A 9 -7.89 -7.21 -21.02
CA ALA A 9 -7.41 -6.61 -19.78
C ALA A 9 -8.33 -5.44 -19.36
N ASP A 10 -8.54 -5.25 -18.06
CA ASP A 10 -9.36 -4.15 -17.53
C ASP A 10 -8.93 -2.78 -18.07
N CYS A 11 -7.63 -2.57 -18.27
CA CYS A 11 -7.11 -1.32 -18.84
C CYS A 11 -7.52 -1.12 -20.31
N GLU A 12 -7.68 -2.18 -21.10
CA GLU A 12 -8.13 -2.08 -22.49
C GLU A 12 -9.58 -1.59 -22.55
N VAL A 13 -10.46 -2.17 -21.73
CA VAL A 13 -11.86 -1.75 -21.65
C VAL A 13 -11.98 -0.30 -21.19
N ARG A 14 -11.18 0.10 -20.19
CA ARG A 14 -11.11 1.49 -19.70
C ARG A 14 -10.60 2.47 -20.77
N ALA A 15 -9.65 2.05 -21.61
CA ALA A 15 -9.17 2.86 -22.73
C ALA A 15 -10.27 3.10 -23.77
N VAL A 16 -11.07 2.07 -24.07
CA VAL A 16 -12.22 2.19 -24.96
C VAL A 16 -13.30 3.09 -24.35
N ILE A 17 -13.61 2.95 -23.06
CA ILE A 17 -14.52 3.88 -22.35
C ILE A 17 -14.05 5.32 -22.51
N ARG A 18 -12.75 5.58 -22.34
CA ARG A 18 -12.18 6.92 -22.48
C ARG A 18 -12.36 7.48 -23.90
N LEU A 19 -12.10 6.67 -24.92
CA LEU A 19 -12.29 7.04 -26.32
C LEU A 19 -13.76 7.40 -26.60
N ILE A 20 -14.69 6.55 -26.19
CA ILE A 20 -16.13 6.77 -26.41
C ILE A 20 -16.63 7.99 -25.62
N CYS A 21 -16.11 8.21 -24.41
CA CYS A 21 -16.40 9.40 -23.61
C CYS A 21 -15.93 10.69 -24.31
N ALA A 22 -14.78 10.66 -25.00
CA ALA A 22 -14.29 11.79 -25.78
C ALA A 22 -15.11 12.06 -27.07
N GLN A 23 -15.93 11.10 -27.49
CA GLN A 23 -16.86 11.23 -28.62
C GLN A 23 -18.25 11.73 -28.19
N ASP A 24 -18.42 12.18 -26.93
CA ASP A 24 -19.65 12.77 -26.37
C ASP A 24 -20.90 11.85 -26.35
N PHE A 25 -20.72 10.53 -26.34
CA PHE A 25 -21.83 9.60 -26.15
C PHE A 25 -22.44 9.68 -24.73
N LYS A 26 -23.76 9.43 -24.61
CA LYS A 26 -24.43 9.37 -23.31
C LYS A 26 -24.02 8.08 -22.60
N SER A 27 -23.85 8.13 -21.28
CA SER A 27 -23.40 6.99 -20.47
C SER A 27 -24.24 5.71 -20.64
N VAL A 28 -25.53 5.84 -20.97
CA VAL A 28 -26.45 4.71 -21.20
C VAL A 28 -26.09 3.98 -22.50
N ASP A 29 -25.66 4.72 -23.52
CA ASP A 29 -25.27 4.17 -24.82
C ASP A 29 -23.87 3.50 -24.74
N ILE A 30 -23.02 3.99 -23.84
CA ILE A 30 -21.66 3.47 -23.61
C ILE A 30 -21.70 2.02 -23.10
N HIS A 31 -22.59 1.70 -22.16
CA HIS A 31 -22.69 0.33 -21.64
C HIS A 31 -23.09 -0.66 -22.74
N HIS A 32 -24.08 -0.30 -23.55
CA HIS A 32 -24.54 -1.14 -24.66
C HIS A 32 -23.41 -1.40 -25.68
N GLN A 33 -22.69 -0.36 -26.10
CA GLN A 33 -21.57 -0.49 -27.04
C GLN A 33 -20.44 -1.35 -26.49
N ILE A 34 -20.14 -1.23 -25.19
CA ILE A 34 -19.12 -2.05 -24.54
C ILE A 34 -19.58 -3.50 -24.47
N SER A 35 -20.84 -3.77 -24.11
CA SER A 35 -21.39 -5.13 -24.07
C SER A 35 -21.53 -5.79 -25.45
N GLU A 36 -21.59 -5.01 -26.54
CA GLU A 36 -21.56 -5.56 -27.91
C GLU A 36 -20.15 -6.00 -28.33
N VAL A 37 -19.11 -5.26 -27.91
CA VAL A 37 -17.71 -5.52 -28.28
C VAL A 37 -17.06 -6.54 -27.33
N TYR A 38 -17.39 -6.42 -26.05
CA TYR A 38 -16.86 -7.22 -24.96
C TYR A 38 -17.98 -8.04 -24.35
N CYS A 39 -17.69 -9.30 -23.99
CA CYS A 39 -18.63 -10.14 -23.26
C CYS A 39 -19.19 -9.42 -22.02
N GLU A 40 -20.50 -9.58 -21.77
CA GLU A 40 -21.29 -8.88 -20.72
C GLU A 40 -20.70 -9.03 -19.29
N ILE A 41 -19.83 -10.00 -19.08
CA ILE A 41 -19.26 -10.38 -17.78
C ILE A 41 -18.07 -9.49 -17.37
N ILE A 42 -17.48 -8.72 -18.29
CA ILE A 42 -16.16 -8.09 -18.08
C ILE A 42 -16.23 -6.85 -17.17
N MET A 43 -17.19 -5.94 -17.41
CA MET A 43 -17.37 -4.76 -16.56
C MET A 43 -18.84 -4.53 -16.31
N SER A 44 -19.21 -4.46 -15.03
CA SER A 44 -20.59 -4.09 -14.66
C SER A 44 -20.91 -2.65 -15.04
N ASP A 45 -22.17 -2.40 -15.34
CA ASP A 45 -22.75 -1.07 -15.59
C ASP A 45 -22.37 -0.03 -14.50
N GLY A 46 -22.29 -0.44 -13.24
CA GLY A 46 -21.81 0.41 -12.15
C GLY A 46 -20.35 0.85 -12.32
N MET A 47 -19.48 -0.05 -12.79
CA MET A 47 -18.07 0.22 -13.03
C MET A 47 -17.87 1.11 -14.26
N VAL A 48 -18.64 0.87 -15.33
CA VAL A 48 -18.65 1.71 -16.53
C VAL A 48 -19.01 3.15 -16.14
N ARG A 49 -20.11 3.36 -15.41
CA ARG A 49 -20.50 4.70 -14.93
C ARG A 49 -19.45 5.38 -14.08
N LYS A 50 -18.74 4.63 -13.22
CA LYS A 50 -17.65 5.17 -12.40
C LYS A 50 -16.54 5.74 -13.28
N TRP A 51 -16.09 4.98 -14.28
CA TRP A 51 -15.05 5.41 -15.22
C TRP A 51 -15.50 6.54 -16.13
N VAL A 52 -16.72 6.49 -16.65
CA VAL A 52 -17.30 7.60 -17.45
C VAL A 52 -17.27 8.92 -16.66
N ARG A 53 -17.63 8.90 -15.37
CA ARG A 53 -17.54 10.10 -14.51
C ARG A 53 -16.10 10.55 -14.33
N ALA A 54 -15.19 9.63 -13.98
CA ALA A 54 -13.78 9.94 -13.79
C ALA A 54 -13.17 10.60 -15.04
N PHE A 55 -13.43 10.07 -16.24
CA PHE A 55 -12.95 10.66 -17.49
C PHE A 55 -13.56 12.03 -17.79
N LYS A 56 -14.85 12.23 -17.48
CA LYS A 56 -15.50 13.55 -17.59
C LYS A 56 -14.93 14.58 -16.62
N ASP A 57 -14.48 14.14 -15.45
CA ASP A 57 -13.82 14.97 -14.43
C ASP A 57 -12.34 15.23 -14.75
N GLY A 58 -11.85 14.81 -15.94
CA GLY A 58 -10.49 15.07 -16.41
C GLY A 58 -9.45 14.03 -16.00
N HIS A 59 -9.86 12.89 -15.43
CA HIS A 59 -8.95 11.79 -15.11
C HIS A 59 -8.35 11.21 -16.40
N THR A 60 -7.03 11.06 -16.49
CA THR A 60 -6.36 10.53 -17.70
C THR A 60 -5.71 9.17 -17.50
N ASN A 61 -5.60 8.69 -16.27
CA ASN A 61 -5.03 7.37 -16.01
C ASN A 61 -6.08 6.28 -16.31
N ILE A 62 -5.63 5.21 -16.93
CA ILE A 62 -6.46 4.05 -17.28
C ILE A 62 -6.28 2.95 -16.22
N HIS A 63 -5.16 2.98 -15.50
CA HIS A 63 -4.91 2.08 -14.39
C HIS A 63 -5.57 2.57 -13.11
N ASP A 64 -5.89 1.65 -12.21
CA ASP A 64 -6.27 2.03 -10.86
C ASP A 64 -5.13 2.82 -10.24
N GLU A 65 -5.46 3.92 -9.57
CA GLU A 65 -4.50 4.59 -8.72
C GLU A 65 -3.98 3.57 -7.72
N GLU A 66 -2.67 3.59 -7.49
CA GLU A 66 -2.07 2.78 -6.45
C GLU A 66 -2.78 3.13 -5.15
N GLN A 67 -3.72 2.26 -4.73
CA GLN A 67 -4.46 2.47 -3.49
C GLN A 67 -3.40 2.57 -2.42
N SER A 68 -3.20 3.78 -1.91
CA SER A 68 -2.39 4.06 -0.74
C SER A 68 -2.78 3.02 0.29
N ARG A 69 -1.92 2.01 0.45
CA ARG A 69 -2.17 0.89 1.35
C ARG A 69 -2.49 1.54 2.69
N ARG A 70 -3.75 1.34 3.13
CA ARG A 70 -4.35 1.71 4.42
C ARG A 70 -3.33 2.35 5.35
N SER A 71 -3.43 3.66 5.60
CA SER A 71 -2.40 4.44 6.31
C SER A 71 -1.78 3.60 7.42
N SER A 72 -0.52 3.23 7.27
CA SER A 72 0.16 2.45 8.29
C SER A 72 0.02 3.23 9.59
N VAL A 73 -0.39 2.56 10.68
CA VAL A 73 -0.38 3.12 12.05
C VAL A 73 1.00 3.75 12.37
N ILE A 74 2.02 3.31 11.64
CA ILE A 74 3.36 3.86 11.55
C ILE A 74 3.34 5.16 10.72
N THR A 75 3.30 6.29 11.42
CA THR A 75 3.58 7.62 10.85
C THR A 75 5.08 7.96 10.96
N ASP A 76 5.58 8.87 10.12
CA ASP A 76 6.99 9.30 10.17
C ASP A 76 7.37 9.93 11.51
N GLU A 77 6.45 10.70 12.12
CA GLU A 77 6.63 11.25 13.47
C GLU A 77 6.84 10.16 14.52
N LEU A 78 6.13 9.04 14.39
CA LEU A 78 6.27 7.93 15.31
C LEU A 78 7.62 7.25 15.13
N ILE A 79 8.05 7.04 13.89
CA ILE A 79 9.38 6.49 13.58
C ILE A 79 10.47 7.35 14.22
N GLN A 80 10.41 8.67 14.06
CA GLN A 80 11.38 9.60 14.66
C GLN A 80 11.39 9.53 16.19
N LYS A 81 10.22 9.53 16.83
CA LYS A 81 10.12 9.42 18.31
C LYS A 81 10.73 8.13 18.83
N VAL A 82 10.50 7.01 18.14
CA VAL A 82 11.11 5.71 18.49
C VAL A 82 12.62 5.76 18.29
N ASP A 83 13.12 6.31 17.18
CA ASP A 83 14.55 6.41 16.89
C ASP A 83 15.31 7.28 17.92
N CYS A 84 14.74 8.43 18.31
CA CYS A 84 15.31 9.26 19.38
C CYS A 84 15.47 8.46 20.68
N LYS A 85 14.46 7.68 21.06
CA LYS A 85 14.49 6.88 22.30
C LYS A 85 15.48 5.72 22.24
N VAL A 86 15.68 5.13 21.06
CA VAL A 86 16.72 4.12 20.85
C VAL A 86 18.11 4.73 20.98
N LYS A 87 18.34 5.91 20.39
CA LYS A 87 19.63 6.62 20.44
C LYS A 87 20.01 7.09 21.85
N GLU A 88 19.04 7.43 22.69
CA GLU A 88 19.27 7.78 24.11
C GLU A 88 19.83 6.61 24.93
N SER A 89 19.66 5.36 24.50
CA SER A 89 20.04 4.18 25.31
C SER A 89 20.65 3.08 24.46
N ARG A 90 21.99 2.96 24.51
CA ARG A 90 22.76 1.93 23.78
C ARG A 90 22.32 0.48 24.11
N ARG A 91 21.72 0.26 25.27
CA ARG A 91 21.07 -1.01 25.67
C ARG A 91 19.57 -0.77 25.80
N PHE A 92 18.85 -0.78 24.67
CA PHE A 92 17.40 -0.66 24.69
C PHE A 92 16.74 -2.05 24.73
N MET A 93 15.63 -2.16 25.48
CA MET A 93 14.80 -3.36 25.55
C MET A 93 13.40 -3.01 25.02
N ILE A 94 12.81 -3.91 24.23
CA ILE A 94 11.52 -3.64 23.57
C ILE A 94 10.36 -3.54 24.57
N SER A 95 10.45 -4.19 25.72
CA SER A 95 9.49 -3.97 26.82
C SER A 95 9.54 -2.54 27.34
N SER A 96 10.73 -1.97 27.54
CA SER A 96 10.89 -0.57 27.97
C SER A 96 10.36 0.43 26.92
N LEU A 97 10.40 0.07 25.63
CA LEU A 97 9.80 0.87 24.57
C LEU A 97 8.27 0.77 24.58
N ALA A 98 7.72 -0.43 24.80
CA ALA A 98 6.28 -0.64 24.91
C ALA A 98 5.66 0.10 26.11
N GLU A 99 6.39 0.23 27.23
CA GLU A 99 5.97 1.05 28.37
C GLU A 99 5.89 2.54 28.02
N LYS A 100 6.82 3.04 27.21
CA LYS A 100 6.83 4.45 26.76
C LYS A 100 5.80 4.73 25.67
N PHE A 101 5.37 3.69 24.94
CA PHE A 101 4.44 3.78 23.82
C PHE A 101 3.28 2.79 23.99
N PRO A 102 2.40 2.98 25.00
CA PRO A 102 1.34 2.02 25.32
C PRO A 102 0.26 1.91 24.23
N ALA A 103 0.12 2.95 23.39
CA ALA A 103 -0.83 2.95 22.28
C ALA A 103 -0.38 2.08 21.08
N ILE A 104 0.85 1.55 21.12
CA ILE A 104 1.47 0.84 20.00
C ILE A 104 1.77 -0.58 20.44
N SER A 105 1.37 -1.55 19.63
CA SER A 105 1.65 -2.94 19.91
C SER A 105 3.15 -3.24 19.80
N ARG A 106 3.60 -4.25 20.55
CA ARG A 106 5.00 -4.69 20.49
C ARG A 106 5.40 -5.09 19.06
N SER A 107 4.51 -5.73 18.30
CA SER A 107 4.80 -6.15 16.91
C SER A 107 5.08 -4.97 15.99
N VAL A 108 4.31 -3.88 16.10
CA VAL A 108 4.54 -2.66 15.32
C VAL A 108 5.85 -1.99 15.74
N LEU A 109 6.19 -1.98 17.03
CA LEU A 109 7.51 -1.51 17.48
C LEU A 109 8.66 -2.34 16.92
N TYR A 110 8.51 -3.67 16.85
CA TYR A 110 9.49 -4.55 16.19
C TYR A 110 9.65 -4.19 14.71
N GLU A 111 8.54 -4.07 13.96
CA GLU A 111 8.54 -3.70 12.54
C GLU A 111 9.23 -2.35 12.31
N ILE A 112 8.93 -1.34 13.12
CA ILE A 112 9.61 -0.03 13.04
C ILE A 112 11.12 -0.18 13.25
N LEU A 113 11.54 -0.94 14.27
CA LEU A 113 12.95 -1.11 14.57
C LEU A 113 13.69 -1.90 13.49
N SER A 114 13.15 -3.01 13.02
CA SER A 114 13.83 -3.91 12.09
C SER A 114 13.68 -3.53 10.63
N GLU A 115 12.49 -3.10 10.20
CA GLU A 115 12.18 -2.84 8.79
C GLU A 115 12.36 -1.38 8.41
N ARG A 116 11.92 -0.45 9.28
CA ARG A 116 12.01 0.99 8.98
C ARG A 116 13.36 1.58 9.36
N LEU A 117 13.85 1.27 10.56
CA LEU A 117 15.10 1.82 11.10
C LEU A 117 16.31 0.88 10.92
N ASN A 118 16.10 -0.35 10.46
CA ASN A 118 17.15 -1.35 10.22
C ASN A 118 18.05 -1.65 11.43
N TYR A 119 17.55 -1.46 12.67
CA TYR A 119 18.26 -1.86 13.87
C TYR A 119 18.30 -3.38 14.01
N ARG A 120 19.49 -3.90 14.31
CA ARG A 120 19.69 -5.32 14.64
C ARG A 120 20.05 -5.49 16.10
N LYS A 121 19.52 -6.54 16.72
CA LYS A 121 19.91 -6.93 18.08
C LYS A 121 21.37 -7.40 18.06
N PHE A 122 22.24 -6.67 18.74
CA PHE A 122 23.60 -7.12 19.00
C PHE A 122 23.67 -7.86 20.34
N CYS A 123 24.16 -9.10 20.32
CA CYS A 123 24.54 -9.80 21.53
C CYS A 123 25.93 -9.34 21.95
N SER A 124 26.10 -8.88 23.20
CA SER A 124 27.42 -8.56 23.74
C SER A 124 28.28 -9.81 23.81
N ARG A 125 29.52 -9.72 23.32
CA ARG A 125 30.51 -10.79 23.46
C ARG A 125 30.88 -10.94 24.94
N TRP A 126 30.82 -12.17 25.44
CA TRP A 126 31.28 -12.47 26.80
C TRP A 126 32.80 -12.30 26.87
N VAL A 127 33.28 -11.50 27.82
CA VAL A 127 34.71 -11.26 28.06
C VAL A 127 35.06 -11.95 29.38
N GLN A 128 35.98 -12.91 29.34
CA GLN A 128 36.52 -13.51 30.56
C GLN A 128 37.45 -12.50 31.24
N ALA A 129 37.17 -12.18 32.50
CA ALA A 129 38.10 -11.45 33.34
C ALA A 129 39.29 -12.37 33.63
N SER A 130 40.46 -12.04 33.07
CA SER A 130 41.71 -12.69 33.45
C SER A 130 42.28 -11.96 34.67
N GLY A 131 42.43 -12.68 35.78
CA GLY A 131 43.22 -12.17 36.91
C GLY A 131 42.67 -12.55 38.28
N GLY A 132 43.20 -13.65 38.82
CA GLY A 132 43.00 -14.05 40.21
C GLY A 132 43.51 -15.44 40.49
N LYS A 133 44.83 -15.68 40.31
CA LYS A 133 45.48 -16.82 40.97
C LYS A 133 45.41 -16.55 42.46
N LEU A 134 44.54 -17.29 43.15
CA LEU A 134 44.59 -17.43 44.60
C LEU A 134 45.92 -18.12 44.95
N LEU A 135 46.80 -17.38 45.62
CA LEU A 135 47.80 -17.92 46.53
C LEU A 135 47.20 -17.84 47.94
#